data_AF-A0A161XGA4-F1
#
_entry.id   AF-A0A161XGA4-F1
#
_cell.length_a   1.000
_cell.length_b   1.000
_cell.length_c   1.000
_cell.angle_alpha   90.00
_cell.angle_beta   90.00
_cell.angle_gamma   90.00
#
_symmetry.space_group_name_H-M   'P 1'
#
loop_
_entity.id
_entity.type
_entity.pdbx_description
1 polymer ?
#
loop_
_entity_poly.entity_id
_entity_poly.type
_entity_poly.pdbx_seq_one_letter_code
_entity_poly.pdbx_strand_id
1 'polypeptide(L)'
;MENNTAIDIVDLVLQPVIDNKFTAKITIEMEGILAGSKHVEDRLKEIGLEIEFLAKDGERVNPGDMIAKFSGGPKQLTAAENVIMGKMAKASGIATATNRAVTASEGKISIVSGSWKKMPEEIKGLIREAVSIGGGDFRICEPPFMYLDKNYVKIFGSISETLKAASVLREHTKVIQLRGVEKSIKEETIEALEGGANVLMVDTGKVEDAIECIQTLESTNSRNKVKVAYSGGVKIKDVPEYVKLGIDTLCIGKQIVDAPLLDMKMDIL
;
A
#
# COMPACT_ATOMS: atom_id res chain seq x y z
N MET A 1 16.05 -35.15 -22.15
CA MET A 1 17.28 -34.59 -21.57
C MET A 1 17.80 -33.56 -22.55
N GLU A 2 17.26 -32.35 -22.52
CA GLU A 2 17.80 -31.23 -23.28
C GLU A 2 18.79 -30.49 -22.38
N ASN A 3 20.08 -30.80 -22.56
CA ASN A 3 21.17 -29.98 -22.02
C ASN A 3 21.21 -28.68 -22.83
N ASN A 4 20.35 -27.72 -22.47
CA ASN A 4 20.47 -26.36 -22.96
C ASN A 4 21.47 -25.61 -22.07
N THR A 5 22.76 -25.90 -22.24
CA THR A 5 23.84 -25.05 -21.72
C THR A 5 23.96 -23.83 -22.63
N ALA A 6 22.93 -22.97 -22.60
CA ALA A 6 23.11 -21.60 -23.05
C ALA A 6 24.17 -21.00 -22.12
N ILE A 7 25.38 -20.80 -22.63
CA ILE A 7 26.42 -20.08 -21.91
C ILE A 7 25.82 -18.71 -21.58
N ASP A 8 25.71 -18.41 -20.29
CA ASP A 8 25.26 -17.12 -19.82
C ASP A 8 26.24 -16.06 -20.35
N ILE A 9 25.74 -15.14 -21.18
CA ILE A 9 26.57 -14.12 -21.83
C ILE A 9 27.33 -13.29 -20.77
N VAL A 10 26.75 -13.14 -19.58
CA VAL A 10 27.40 -12.50 -18.43
C VAL A 10 28.65 -13.25 -18.00
N ASP A 11 28.62 -14.60 -18.01
CA ASP A 11 29.77 -15.41 -17.61
C ASP A 11 30.95 -15.24 -18.56
N LEU A 12 30.71 -15.02 -19.87
CA LEU A 12 31.77 -14.76 -20.84
C LEU A 12 32.52 -13.47 -20.57
N VAL A 13 31.79 -12.42 -20.17
CA VAL A 13 32.38 -11.11 -19.86
C VAL A 13 33.10 -11.14 -18.50
N LEU A 14 32.55 -11.88 -17.53
CA LEU A 14 33.11 -11.98 -16.19
C LEU A 14 34.25 -13.00 -16.07
N GLN A 15 34.48 -13.87 -17.05
CA GLN A 15 35.56 -14.88 -17.04
C GLN A 15 36.91 -14.34 -16.54
N PRO A 16 37.42 -13.18 -17.00
CA PRO A 16 38.74 -12.68 -16.59
C PRO A 16 38.84 -12.35 -15.09
N VAL A 17 37.72 -12.21 -14.39
CA VAL A 17 37.64 -11.79 -12.98
C VAL A 17 36.75 -12.72 -12.14
N ILE A 18 36.43 -13.92 -12.63
CA ILE A 18 35.42 -14.79 -12.02
C ILE A 18 35.77 -15.23 -10.59
N ASP A 19 37.07 -15.39 -10.32
CA ASP A 19 37.60 -15.78 -9.00
C ASP A 19 37.88 -14.57 -8.09
N ASN A 20 37.73 -13.34 -8.60
CA ASN A 20 37.94 -12.14 -7.79
C ASN A 20 36.76 -11.93 -6.84
N LYS A 21 37.07 -11.35 -5.67
CA LYS A 21 36.07 -10.84 -4.75
C LYS A 21 36.06 -9.33 -4.82
N PHE A 22 34.86 -8.76 -4.87
CA PHE A 22 34.65 -7.33 -4.81
C PHE A 22 33.77 -6.99 -3.62
N THR A 23 33.84 -5.74 -3.17
CA THR A 23 32.95 -5.21 -2.15
C THR A 23 32.02 -4.19 -2.80
N ALA A 24 30.74 -4.28 -2.49
CA ALA A 24 29.73 -3.34 -2.93
C ALA A 24 29.16 -2.57 -1.73
N LYS A 25 28.64 -1.38 -2.02
CA LYS A 25 27.80 -0.62 -1.10
C LYS A 25 26.50 -0.21 -1.79
N ILE A 26 25.46 0.02 -1.00
CA ILE A 26 24.22 0.63 -1.46
C ILE A 26 24.04 1.97 -0.77
N THR A 27 23.81 3.02 -1.56
CA THR A 27 23.65 4.40 -1.11
C THR A 27 22.30 4.94 -1.57
N ILE A 28 21.66 5.76 -0.74
CA ILE A 28 20.40 6.43 -1.06
C ILE A 28 20.66 7.71 -1.85
N GLU A 29 19.84 7.98 -2.86
CA GLU A 29 19.94 9.19 -3.70
C GLU A 29 18.79 10.18 -3.47
N MET A 30 17.66 9.72 -2.94
CA MET A 30 16.51 10.54 -2.55
C MET A 30 16.04 10.22 -1.13
N GLU A 31 15.56 11.24 -0.40
CA GLU A 31 14.99 10.99 0.93
C GLU A 31 13.75 10.09 0.86
N GLY A 32 13.55 9.28 1.90
CA GLY A 32 12.40 8.38 1.95
C GLY A 32 12.33 7.54 3.21
N ILE A 33 11.46 6.53 3.16
CA ILE A 33 11.34 5.48 4.16
C ILE A 33 11.85 4.18 3.54
N LEU A 34 12.83 3.56 4.19
CA LEU A 34 13.36 2.28 3.77
C LEU A 34 12.33 1.16 4.01
N ALA A 35 12.15 0.30 3.01
CA ALA A 35 11.30 -0.89 3.14
C ALA A 35 11.76 -2.01 2.19
N GLY A 36 11.47 -3.24 2.57
CA GLY A 36 11.64 -4.43 1.74
C GLY A 36 12.94 -5.20 1.99
N SER A 37 13.70 -4.89 3.03
CA SER A 37 14.95 -5.63 3.37
C SER A 37 14.67 -7.13 3.54
N LYS A 38 13.60 -7.48 4.25
CA LYS A 38 13.17 -8.87 4.46
C LYS A 38 12.86 -9.61 3.15
N HIS A 39 12.34 -8.92 2.14
CA HIS A 39 11.99 -9.52 0.85
C HIS A 39 13.18 -9.77 -0.07
N VAL A 40 14.34 -9.22 0.25
CA VAL A 40 15.59 -9.44 -0.49
C VAL A 40 16.54 -10.38 0.22
N GLU A 41 16.54 -10.44 1.56
CA GLU A 41 17.43 -11.32 2.34
C GLU A 41 17.36 -12.78 1.90
N ASP A 42 16.15 -13.35 1.80
CA ASP A 42 15.98 -14.75 1.41
C ASP A 42 16.50 -15.01 -0.01
N ARG A 43 16.30 -14.06 -0.92
CA ARG A 43 16.76 -14.18 -2.31
C ARG A 43 18.28 -14.00 -2.45
N LEU A 44 18.90 -13.17 -1.60
CA LEU A 44 20.35 -13.00 -1.57
C LEU A 44 21.04 -14.24 -1.00
N LYS A 45 20.45 -14.88 0.02
CA LYS A 45 20.91 -16.17 0.55
C LYS A 45 20.91 -17.26 -0.53
N GLU A 46 19.87 -17.33 -1.36
CA GLU A 46 19.81 -18.26 -2.51
C GLU A 46 20.93 -18.01 -3.55
N ILE A 47 21.42 -16.78 -3.66
CA ILE A 47 22.55 -16.39 -4.53
C ILE A 47 23.90 -16.67 -3.84
N GLY A 48 23.89 -17.15 -2.59
CA GLY A 48 25.08 -17.40 -1.79
C GLY A 48 25.75 -16.12 -1.30
N LEU A 49 24.97 -15.05 -1.13
CA LEU A 49 25.45 -13.74 -0.70
C LEU A 49 24.81 -13.35 0.63
N GLU A 50 25.64 -13.08 1.62
CA GLU A 50 25.22 -12.49 2.89
C GLU A 50 25.36 -10.97 2.81
N ILE A 51 24.30 -10.26 3.20
CA ILE A 51 24.26 -8.81 3.20
C ILE A 51 24.10 -8.31 4.63
N GLU A 52 24.91 -7.32 5.00
CA GLU A 52 24.71 -6.56 6.22
C GLU A 52 23.96 -5.27 5.86
N PHE A 53 22.72 -5.16 6.34
CA PHE A 53 21.96 -3.92 6.27
C PHE A 53 22.35 -3.00 7.43
N LEU A 54 22.72 -1.76 7.10
CA LEU A 54 23.10 -0.70 8.03
C LEU A 54 21.89 0.15 8.47
N ALA A 55 20.75 -0.04 7.82
CA ALA A 55 19.48 0.61 8.12
C ALA A 55 18.35 -0.41 8.11
N LYS A 56 17.28 -0.15 8.86
CA LYS A 56 16.13 -1.07 9.01
C LYS A 56 14.90 -0.57 8.26
N ASP A 57 14.05 -1.52 7.89
CA ASP A 57 12.72 -1.20 7.37
C ASP A 57 11.95 -0.29 8.35
N GLY A 58 11.38 0.79 7.83
CA GLY A 58 10.69 1.84 8.59
C GLY A 58 11.56 3.04 8.97
N GLU A 59 12.89 2.93 8.83
CA GLU A 59 13.77 4.07 9.08
C GLU A 59 13.69 5.10 7.96
N ARG A 60 13.76 6.38 8.35
CA ARG A 60 13.93 7.49 7.41
C ARG A 60 15.37 7.51 6.93
N VAL A 61 15.54 7.61 5.61
CA VAL A 61 16.84 7.69 4.95
C VAL A 61 16.95 8.97 4.13
N ASN A 62 18.18 9.46 3.95
CA ASN A 62 18.52 10.69 3.26
C ASN A 62 19.56 10.43 2.15
N PRO A 63 19.67 11.33 1.16
CA PRO A 63 20.71 11.24 0.15
C PRO A 63 22.11 11.14 0.76
N GLY A 64 22.88 10.14 0.32
CA GLY A 64 24.22 9.85 0.82
C GLY A 64 24.27 8.79 1.93
N ASP A 65 23.14 8.41 2.51
CA ASP A 65 23.09 7.35 3.52
C ASP A 65 23.48 6.00 2.91
N MET A 66 24.45 5.32 3.51
CA MET A 66 24.81 3.94 3.15
C MET A 66 23.90 2.97 3.91
N ILE A 67 23.10 2.19 3.17
CA ILE A 67 22.12 1.28 3.78
C ILE A 67 22.57 -0.17 3.80
N ALA A 68 23.60 -0.53 3.03
CA ALA A 68 24.17 -1.87 3.04
C ALA A 68 25.61 -1.86 2.53
N LYS A 69 26.40 -2.83 3.02
CA LYS A 69 27.74 -3.16 2.51
C LYS A 69 27.92 -4.67 2.51
N PHE A 70 28.44 -5.22 1.41
CA PHE A 70 28.58 -6.67 1.24
C PHE A 70 29.64 -7.03 0.22
N SER A 71 30.16 -8.24 0.28
CA SER A 71 31.22 -8.72 -0.61
C SER A 71 30.83 -10.03 -1.27
N GLY A 72 31.26 -10.24 -2.52
CA GLY A 72 30.93 -11.43 -3.28
C GLY A 72 31.74 -11.55 -4.57
N GLY A 73 31.57 -12.67 -5.26
CA GLY A 73 32.05 -12.82 -6.63
C GLY A 73 31.27 -11.92 -7.60
N PRO A 74 31.83 -11.62 -8.78
CA PRO A 74 31.24 -10.65 -9.70
C PRO A 74 29.81 -11.06 -10.15
N LYS A 75 29.56 -12.34 -10.38
CA LYS A 75 28.21 -12.85 -10.74
C LYS A 75 27.19 -12.69 -9.61
N GLN A 76 27.64 -12.87 -8.36
CA GLN A 76 26.76 -12.73 -7.20
C GLN A 76 26.38 -11.27 -7.01
N LEU A 77 27.33 -10.35 -7.18
CA LEU A 77 27.10 -8.91 -7.03
C LEU A 77 26.16 -8.36 -8.12
N THR A 78 26.36 -8.74 -9.38
CA THR A 78 25.46 -8.31 -10.48
C THR A 78 24.05 -8.88 -10.35
N ALA A 79 23.92 -10.12 -9.85
CA ALA A 79 22.61 -10.70 -9.54
C ALA A 79 21.95 -10.00 -8.34
N ALA A 80 22.72 -9.68 -7.30
CA ALA A 80 22.24 -8.98 -6.10
C ALA A 80 21.68 -7.59 -6.43
N GLU A 81 22.33 -6.84 -7.33
CA GLU A 81 21.86 -5.51 -7.75
C GLU A 81 20.41 -5.55 -8.24
N ASN A 82 20.09 -6.44 -9.18
CA ASN A 82 18.74 -6.57 -9.73
C ASN A 82 17.69 -6.91 -8.67
N VAL A 83 18.04 -7.80 -7.73
CA VAL A 83 17.15 -8.20 -6.64
C VAL A 83 16.88 -7.03 -5.69
N ILE A 84 17.94 -6.33 -5.29
CA ILE A 84 17.86 -5.27 -4.30
C ILE A 84 17.20 -4.03 -4.90
N MET A 85 17.72 -3.51 -6.01
CA MET A 85 17.20 -2.33 -6.69
C MET A 85 15.75 -2.54 -7.14
N GLY A 86 15.36 -3.76 -7.54
CA GLY A 86 13.98 -4.04 -7.96
C GLY A 86 12.99 -4.03 -6.80
N LYS A 87 13.24 -4.83 -5.75
CA LYS A 87 12.28 -5.04 -4.66
C LYS A 87 12.33 -3.92 -3.61
N MET A 88 13.52 -3.57 -3.12
CA MET A 88 13.65 -2.57 -2.06
C MET A 88 13.29 -1.18 -2.55
N ALA A 89 13.72 -0.78 -3.75
CA ALA A 89 13.36 0.54 -4.28
C ALA A 89 11.85 0.69 -4.46
N LYS A 90 11.16 -0.36 -4.93
CA LYS A 90 9.70 -0.32 -5.08
C LYS A 90 8.97 -0.29 -3.74
N ALA A 91 9.37 -1.14 -2.80
CA ALA A 91 8.80 -1.15 -1.46
C ALA A 91 9.02 0.19 -0.75
N SER A 92 10.25 0.71 -0.80
CA SER A 92 10.62 1.99 -0.19
C SER A 92 9.86 3.17 -0.81
N GLY A 93 9.64 3.16 -2.13
CA GLY A 93 8.80 4.16 -2.81
C GLY A 93 7.35 4.18 -2.29
N ILE A 94 6.74 3.00 -2.11
CA ILE A 94 5.39 2.84 -1.54
C ILE A 94 5.36 3.30 -0.08
N ALA A 95 6.33 2.87 0.74
CA ALA A 95 6.43 3.25 2.14
C ALA A 95 6.59 4.78 2.29
N THR A 96 7.42 5.39 1.43
CA THR A 96 7.62 6.84 1.38
C THR A 96 6.33 7.59 1.01
N ALA A 97 5.62 7.16 -0.03
CA ALA A 97 4.36 7.78 -0.42
C ALA A 97 3.28 7.63 0.67
N THR A 98 3.23 6.47 1.33
CA THR A 98 2.32 6.23 2.45
C THR A 98 2.65 7.13 3.63
N ASN A 99 3.92 7.21 4.03
CA ASN A 99 4.38 8.05 5.13
C ASN A 99 4.11 9.54 4.88
N ARG A 100 4.24 9.99 3.63
CA ARG A 100 3.86 11.36 3.24
C ARG A 100 2.37 11.62 3.46
N ALA A 101 1.50 10.67 3.09
CA ALA A 101 0.07 10.78 3.31
C ALA A 101 -0.29 10.77 4.80
N VAL A 102 0.32 9.86 5.58
CA VAL A 102 0.10 9.75 7.03
C VAL A 102 0.56 11.02 7.75
N THR A 103 1.73 11.54 7.38
CA THR A 103 2.26 12.80 7.94
C THR A 103 1.33 13.98 7.60
N ALA A 104 0.86 14.06 6.35
CA ALA A 104 -0.08 15.10 5.93
C ALA A 104 -1.46 14.97 6.60
N SER A 105 -1.79 13.80 7.16
CA SER A 105 -3.02 13.55 7.90
C SER A 105 -2.97 14.07 9.35
N GLU A 106 -1.78 14.43 9.84
CA GLU A 106 -1.51 14.85 11.22
C GLU A 106 -2.02 13.83 12.26
N GLY A 107 -2.15 12.56 11.89
CA GLY A 107 -2.72 11.50 12.74
C GLY A 107 -4.22 11.66 13.02
N LYS A 108 -4.92 12.59 12.36
CA LYS A 108 -6.35 12.86 12.59
C LYS A 108 -7.26 11.94 11.78
N ILE A 109 -6.76 11.41 10.67
CA ILE A 109 -7.49 10.47 9.81
C ILE A 109 -6.59 9.28 9.48
N SER A 110 -7.16 8.07 9.45
CA SER A 110 -6.44 6.87 9.04
C SER A 110 -6.21 6.86 7.53
N ILE A 111 -5.01 6.51 7.08
CA ILE A 111 -4.69 6.35 5.66
C ILE A 111 -4.74 4.87 5.31
N VAL A 112 -5.54 4.52 4.32
CA VAL A 112 -5.68 3.14 3.85
C VAL A 112 -5.32 3.03 2.37
N SER A 113 -4.56 1.99 1.98
CA SER A 113 -4.34 1.64 0.58
C SER A 113 -4.76 0.21 0.29
N GLY A 114 -5.97 0.03 -0.25
CA GLY A 114 -6.49 -1.27 -0.68
C GLY A 114 -6.14 -1.67 -2.12
N SER A 115 -5.37 -0.85 -2.85
CA SER A 115 -5.13 -1.03 -4.29
C SER A 115 -4.16 -2.17 -4.62
N TRP A 116 -3.44 -2.71 -3.64
CA TRP A 116 -2.62 -3.91 -3.78
C TRP A 116 -3.41 -5.11 -4.35
N LYS A 117 -4.73 -5.16 -4.16
CA LYS A 117 -5.61 -6.20 -4.70
C LYS A 117 -5.56 -6.33 -6.23
N LYS A 118 -5.23 -5.23 -6.92
CA LYS A 118 -5.16 -5.15 -8.39
C LYS A 118 -3.78 -5.51 -8.95
N MET A 119 -2.80 -5.77 -8.09
CA MET A 119 -1.43 -6.05 -8.49
C MET A 119 -1.21 -7.55 -8.73
N PRO A 120 -0.17 -7.94 -9.48
CA PRO A 120 0.24 -9.34 -9.60
C PRO A 120 0.42 -10.01 -8.24
N GLU A 121 0.05 -11.29 -8.12
CA GLU A 121 -0.02 -12.02 -6.84
C GLU A 121 1.33 -12.00 -6.11
N GLU A 122 2.42 -12.14 -6.87
CA GLU A 122 3.79 -12.25 -6.40
C GLU A 122 4.26 -11.01 -5.62
N ILE A 123 3.67 -9.84 -5.90
CA ILE A 123 4.08 -8.57 -5.27
C ILE A 123 3.07 -8.06 -4.23
N LYS A 124 1.91 -8.71 -4.07
CA LYS A 124 0.88 -8.26 -3.10
C LYS A 124 1.38 -8.28 -1.66
N GLY A 125 2.22 -9.25 -1.31
CA GLY A 125 2.86 -9.31 0.02
C GLY A 125 3.72 -8.07 0.28
N LEU A 126 4.64 -7.79 -0.66
CA LEU A 126 5.56 -6.65 -0.60
C LEU A 126 4.84 -5.31 -0.50
N ILE A 127 3.76 -5.12 -1.26
CA ILE A 127 3.01 -3.86 -1.23
C ILE A 127 2.29 -3.68 0.11
N ARG A 128 1.67 -4.73 0.66
CA ARG A 128 0.99 -4.65 1.96
C ARG A 128 1.97 -4.32 3.09
N GLU A 129 3.13 -4.98 3.10
CA GLU A 129 4.19 -4.72 4.08
C GLU A 129 4.73 -3.30 3.94
N ALA A 130 5.00 -2.83 2.71
CA ALA A 130 5.46 -1.46 2.48
C ALA A 130 4.45 -0.38 2.93
N VAL A 131 3.16 -0.59 2.68
CA VAL A 131 2.10 0.32 3.19
C VAL A 131 2.11 0.36 4.72
N SER A 132 2.20 -0.81 5.37
CA SER A 132 2.28 -0.92 6.82
C SER A 132 3.52 -0.22 7.39
N ILE A 133 4.69 -0.43 6.77
CA ILE A 133 5.96 0.21 7.17
C ILE A 133 5.86 1.73 7.04
N GLY A 134 5.19 2.23 6.01
CA GLY A 134 4.93 3.66 5.83
C GLY A 134 3.95 4.25 6.85
N GLY A 135 3.35 3.44 7.74
CA GLY A 135 2.42 3.86 8.78
C GLY A 135 0.95 3.92 8.35
N GLY A 136 0.61 3.40 7.17
CA GLY A 136 -0.77 3.28 6.70
C GLY A 136 -1.28 1.85 6.78
N ASP A 137 -2.58 1.67 6.59
CA ASP A 137 -3.22 0.36 6.61
C ASP A 137 -3.50 -0.14 5.19
N PHE A 138 -3.45 -1.46 4.97
CA PHE A 138 -3.82 -2.07 3.68
C PHE A 138 -5.27 -2.61 3.66
N ARG A 139 -6.00 -2.46 4.77
CA ARG A 139 -7.41 -2.82 4.95
C ARG A 139 -8.15 -1.64 5.57
N ILE A 140 -9.42 -1.49 5.20
CA ILE A 140 -10.28 -0.42 5.70
C ILE A 140 -10.70 -0.62 7.17
N CYS A 141 -10.74 -1.88 7.62
CA CYS A 141 -11.12 -2.28 8.97
C CYS A 141 -10.33 -3.52 9.39
N GLU A 142 -10.25 -3.72 10.70
CA GLU A 142 -9.73 -4.96 11.26
C GLU A 142 -10.68 -6.14 10.98
N PRO A 143 -10.15 -7.33 10.68
CA PRO A 143 -10.95 -8.55 10.58
C PRO A 143 -11.56 -8.95 11.94
N PRO A 144 -12.73 -9.61 11.94
CA PRO A 144 -13.53 -9.99 10.78
C PRO A 144 -14.40 -8.83 10.26
N PHE A 145 -14.39 -8.60 8.93
CA PHE A 145 -15.27 -7.64 8.27
C PHE A 145 -15.70 -8.14 6.88
N MET A 146 -16.83 -7.62 6.38
CA MET A 146 -17.31 -7.83 5.02
C MET A 146 -17.42 -6.49 4.30
N TYR A 147 -16.82 -6.42 3.11
CA TYR A 147 -16.91 -5.25 2.23
C TYR A 147 -17.97 -5.50 1.16
N LEU A 148 -19.11 -4.85 1.32
CA LEU A 148 -20.27 -4.89 0.44
C LEU A 148 -20.11 -3.76 -0.59
N ASP A 149 -19.45 -4.08 -1.70
CA ASP A 149 -19.17 -3.14 -2.78
C ASP A 149 -20.41 -2.84 -3.65
N LYS A 150 -20.24 -1.95 -4.63
CA LYS A 150 -21.29 -1.59 -5.60
C LYS A 150 -21.89 -2.79 -6.34
N ASN A 151 -21.14 -3.89 -6.50
CA ASN A 151 -21.66 -5.07 -7.19
C ASN A 151 -22.62 -5.84 -6.27
N TYR A 152 -22.31 -5.95 -4.97
CA TYR A 152 -23.27 -6.49 -4.00
C TYR A 152 -24.56 -5.67 -3.98
N VAL A 153 -24.43 -4.33 -3.90
CA VAL A 153 -25.58 -3.41 -3.93
C VAL A 153 -26.43 -3.64 -5.19
N LYS A 154 -25.78 -3.77 -6.35
CA LYS A 154 -26.48 -4.01 -7.62
C LYS A 154 -27.12 -5.41 -7.72
N ILE A 155 -26.49 -6.44 -7.16
CA ILE A 155 -27.01 -7.81 -7.16
C ILE A 155 -28.30 -7.90 -6.31
N PHE A 156 -28.31 -7.28 -5.14
CA PHE A 156 -29.50 -7.27 -4.27
C PHE A 156 -30.49 -6.14 -4.60
N GLY A 157 -30.09 -5.18 -5.43
CA GLY A 157 -30.92 -4.11 -5.97
C GLY A 157 -30.98 -2.83 -5.12
N SER A 158 -30.52 -2.86 -3.87
CA SER A 158 -30.43 -1.69 -2.99
C SER A 158 -29.47 -1.91 -1.83
N ILE A 159 -29.11 -0.84 -1.12
CA ILE A 159 -28.32 -0.93 0.12
C ILE A 159 -29.12 -1.67 1.20
N SER A 160 -30.40 -1.35 1.35
CA SER A 160 -31.28 -2.01 2.32
C SER A 160 -31.35 -3.52 2.14
N GLU A 161 -31.59 -4.02 0.92
CA GLU A 161 -31.66 -5.47 0.69
C GLU A 161 -30.28 -6.13 0.82
N THR A 162 -29.19 -5.43 0.46
CA THR A 162 -27.83 -5.91 0.67
C THR A 162 -27.50 -6.10 2.15
N LEU A 163 -27.82 -5.12 2.99
CA LEU A 163 -27.55 -5.16 4.43
C LEU A 163 -28.46 -6.15 5.15
N LYS A 164 -29.70 -6.32 4.68
CA LYS A 164 -30.62 -7.36 5.13
C LYS A 164 -30.07 -8.75 4.84
N ALA A 165 -29.54 -8.99 3.64
CA ALA A 165 -28.86 -10.25 3.32
C ALA A 165 -27.61 -10.46 4.21
N ALA A 166 -26.86 -9.40 4.48
CA ALA A 166 -25.70 -9.42 5.38
C ALA A 166 -26.05 -9.51 6.88
N SER A 167 -27.33 -9.55 7.27
CA SER A 167 -27.76 -9.63 8.68
C SER A 167 -27.29 -10.89 9.40
N VAL A 168 -26.96 -11.95 8.65
CA VAL A 168 -26.36 -13.19 9.17
C VAL A 168 -24.96 -12.97 9.77
N LEU A 169 -24.26 -11.91 9.38
CA LEU A 169 -22.91 -11.58 9.83
C LEU A 169 -22.92 -10.78 11.15
N ARG A 170 -23.37 -11.40 12.24
CA ARG A 170 -23.59 -10.72 13.54
C ARG A 170 -22.30 -10.23 14.21
N GLU A 171 -21.19 -10.92 14.01
CA GLU A 171 -19.89 -10.61 14.64
C GLU A 171 -18.90 -9.94 13.68
N HIS A 172 -19.35 -9.53 12.48
CA HIS A 172 -18.47 -8.90 11.49
C HIS A 172 -18.78 -7.41 11.37
N THR A 173 -17.74 -6.61 11.17
CA THR A 173 -17.90 -5.23 10.72
C THR A 173 -18.45 -5.24 9.30
N LYS A 174 -19.58 -4.56 9.07
CA LYS A 174 -20.18 -4.37 7.75
C LYS A 174 -19.73 -3.04 7.16
N VAL A 175 -18.97 -3.11 6.08
CA VAL A 175 -18.58 -1.94 5.30
C VAL A 175 -19.45 -1.91 4.05
N ILE A 176 -20.17 -0.83 3.82
CA ILE A 176 -21.04 -0.66 2.65
C ILE A 176 -20.53 0.50 1.79
N GLN A 177 -20.48 0.28 0.48
CA GLN A 177 -20.05 1.30 -0.47
C GLN A 177 -21.23 2.18 -0.88
N LEU A 178 -21.08 3.50 -0.71
CA LEU A 178 -22.01 4.51 -1.20
C LEU A 178 -21.49 5.06 -2.53
N ARG A 179 -22.36 5.17 -3.52
CA ARG A 179 -22.02 5.54 -4.90
C ARG A 179 -22.83 6.72 -5.42
N GLY A 180 -24.00 7.01 -4.85
CA GLY A 180 -24.87 8.09 -5.29
C GLY A 180 -25.37 7.89 -6.72
N VAL A 181 -25.52 6.65 -7.18
CA VAL A 181 -25.88 6.33 -8.58
C VAL A 181 -27.36 5.98 -8.69
N GLU A 182 -27.83 5.06 -7.85
CA GLU A 182 -29.23 4.63 -7.83
C GLU A 182 -30.11 5.57 -6.97
N LYS A 183 -29.53 6.19 -5.94
CA LYS A 183 -30.18 7.14 -5.03
C LYS A 183 -29.22 8.28 -4.66
N SER A 184 -29.73 9.33 -4.02
CA SER A 184 -28.86 10.37 -3.45
C SER A 184 -28.01 9.83 -2.30
N ILE A 185 -26.89 10.49 -2.00
CA ILE A 185 -25.99 10.06 -0.93
C ILE A 185 -26.68 10.13 0.43
N LYS A 186 -27.53 11.14 0.66
CA LYS A 186 -28.37 11.21 1.84
C LYS A 186 -29.26 9.96 2.00
N GLU A 187 -29.95 9.55 0.94
CA GLU A 187 -30.82 8.37 0.96
C GLU A 187 -30.01 7.09 1.20
N GLU A 188 -28.90 6.89 0.48
CA GLU A 188 -28.00 5.76 0.67
C GLU A 188 -27.43 5.69 2.10
N THR A 189 -27.12 6.85 2.69
CA THR A 189 -26.64 6.96 4.08
C THR A 189 -27.69 6.53 5.08
N ILE A 190 -28.95 6.94 4.89
CA ILE A 190 -30.07 6.54 5.76
C ILE A 190 -30.30 5.03 5.69
N GLU A 191 -30.37 4.47 4.47
CA GLU A 191 -30.51 3.02 4.28
C GLU A 191 -29.38 2.23 4.94
N ALA A 192 -28.16 2.73 4.83
CA ALA A 192 -26.99 2.10 5.42
C ALA A 192 -27.05 2.09 6.96
N LEU A 193 -27.51 3.20 7.57
CA LEU A 193 -27.71 3.29 9.02
C LEU A 193 -28.79 2.31 9.50
N GLU A 194 -29.95 2.30 8.84
CA GLU A 194 -31.07 1.42 9.19
C GLU A 194 -30.70 -0.07 9.02
N GLY A 195 -29.90 -0.39 8.00
CA GLY A 195 -29.37 -1.73 7.76
C GLY A 195 -28.25 -2.17 8.70
N GLY A 196 -27.81 -1.28 9.61
CA GLY A 196 -26.78 -1.58 10.61
C GLY A 196 -25.37 -1.72 10.02
N ALA A 197 -25.03 -0.90 9.02
CA ALA A 197 -23.65 -0.77 8.58
C ALA A 197 -22.77 -0.15 9.68
N ASN A 198 -21.50 -0.54 9.73
CA ASN A 198 -20.53 0.00 10.69
C ASN A 198 -19.62 1.05 10.05
N VAL A 199 -19.34 0.89 8.75
CA VAL A 199 -18.51 1.82 7.98
C VAL A 199 -19.18 2.15 6.65
N LEU A 200 -19.29 3.43 6.37
CA LEU A 200 -19.82 3.98 5.14
C LEU A 200 -18.65 4.40 4.25
N MET A 201 -18.43 3.67 3.16
CA MET A 201 -17.37 3.94 2.19
C MET A 201 -17.93 4.77 1.05
N VAL A 202 -17.76 6.09 1.12
CA VAL A 202 -18.16 7.03 0.07
C VAL A 202 -17.10 6.98 -1.04
N ASP A 203 -17.41 6.31 -2.14
CA ASP A 203 -16.50 6.14 -3.28
C ASP A 203 -17.11 6.73 -4.55
N THR A 204 -17.34 8.03 -4.54
CA THR A 204 -17.95 8.75 -5.66
C THR A 204 -16.92 9.57 -6.46
N GLY A 205 -15.75 9.82 -5.87
CA GLY A 205 -14.75 10.75 -6.42
C GLY A 205 -15.12 12.23 -6.29
N LYS A 206 -16.18 12.56 -5.54
CA LYS A 206 -16.60 13.93 -5.21
C LYS A 206 -16.60 14.08 -3.70
N VAL A 207 -15.87 15.07 -3.19
CA VAL A 207 -15.73 15.25 -1.73
C VAL A 207 -17.02 15.76 -1.10
N GLU A 208 -17.84 16.46 -1.90
CA GLU A 208 -19.15 16.97 -1.52
C GLU A 208 -20.09 15.85 -1.06
N ASP A 209 -19.99 14.68 -1.68
CA ASP A 209 -20.78 13.50 -1.30
C ASP A 209 -20.35 12.97 0.09
N ALA A 210 -19.05 13.03 0.42
CA ALA A 210 -18.61 12.67 1.77
C ALA A 210 -19.12 13.67 2.81
N ILE A 211 -19.17 14.96 2.46
CA ILE A 211 -19.73 16.01 3.31
C ILE A 211 -21.24 15.78 3.50
N GLU A 212 -21.99 15.48 2.45
CA GLU A 212 -23.43 15.18 2.53
C GLU A 212 -23.71 13.95 3.40
N CYS A 213 -22.91 12.89 3.26
CA CYS A 213 -22.98 11.71 4.12
C CYS A 213 -22.81 12.11 5.60
N ILE A 214 -21.76 12.89 5.92
CA ILE A 214 -21.47 13.34 7.29
C ILE A 214 -22.59 14.24 7.85
N GLN A 215 -23.08 15.20 7.07
CA GLN A 215 -24.20 16.06 7.46
C GLN A 215 -25.48 15.24 7.73
N THR A 216 -25.72 14.20 6.92
CA THR A 216 -26.84 13.28 7.13
C THR A 216 -26.68 12.52 8.45
N LEU A 217 -25.48 12.03 8.76
CA LEU A 217 -25.17 11.39 10.03
C LEU A 217 -25.34 12.33 11.24
N GLU A 218 -24.98 13.61 11.10
CA GLU A 218 -25.18 14.62 12.14
C GLU A 218 -26.66 14.89 12.38
N SER A 219 -27.43 15.14 11.31
CA SER A 219 -28.87 15.42 11.40
C SER A 219 -29.68 14.26 12.01
N THR A 220 -29.17 13.03 11.91
CA THR A 220 -29.77 11.82 12.47
C THR A 220 -29.16 11.40 13.82
N ASN A 221 -28.33 12.25 14.44
CA ASN A 221 -27.61 11.97 15.69
C ASN A 221 -26.86 10.60 15.68
N SER A 222 -26.27 10.26 14.53
CA SER A 222 -25.65 8.96 14.27
C SER A 222 -24.18 9.05 13.85
N ARG A 223 -23.59 10.26 13.80
CA ARG A 223 -22.17 10.47 13.45
C ARG A 223 -21.19 9.59 14.26
N ASN A 224 -21.45 9.40 15.55
CA ASN A 224 -20.60 8.59 16.43
C ASN A 224 -20.89 7.08 16.39
N LYS A 225 -21.88 6.63 15.60
CA LYS A 225 -22.28 5.21 15.51
C LYS A 225 -21.60 4.47 14.36
N VAL A 226 -21.12 5.21 13.35
CA VAL A 226 -20.52 4.66 12.13
C VAL A 226 -19.27 5.43 11.76
N LYS A 227 -18.31 4.76 11.12
CA LYS A 227 -17.16 5.42 10.52
C LYS A 227 -17.47 5.83 9.08
N VAL A 228 -16.94 6.97 8.66
CA VAL A 228 -16.99 7.43 7.27
C VAL A 228 -15.62 7.28 6.65
N ALA A 229 -15.56 6.48 5.59
CA ALA A 229 -14.39 6.34 4.74
C ALA A 229 -14.63 7.04 3.40
N TYR A 230 -13.61 7.66 2.84
CA TYR A 230 -13.69 8.33 1.54
C TYR A 230 -12.66 7.78 0.55
N SER A 231 -13.06 7.69 -0.72
CA SER A 231 -12.24 7.23 -1.84
C SER A 231 -12.63 7.93 -3.14
N GLY A 232 -11.70 7.89 -4.10
CA GLY A 232 -11.90 8.31 -5.48
C GLY A 232 -10.98 9.46 -5.84
N GLY A 233 -9.91 9.18 -6.60
CA GLY A 233 -9.03 10.21 -7.14
C GLY A 233 -8.19 11.00 -6.12
N VAL A 234 -8.21 10.60 -4.84
CA VAL A 234 -7.49 11.26 -3.75
C VAL A 234 -6.00 11.41 -4.06
N LYS A 235 -5.49 12.64 -3.94
CA LYS A 235 -4.06 12.96 -4.07
C LYS A 235 -3.46 13.22 -2.70
N ILE A 236 -2.21 12.82 -2.51
CA ILE A 236 -1.50 13.00 -1.22
C ILE A 236 -1.44 14.48 -0.82
N LYS A 237 -1.27 15.37 -1.80
CA LYS A 237 -1.24 16.83 -1.55
C LYS A 237 -2.56 17.41 -1.03
N ASP A 238 -3.68 16.73 -1.26
CA ASP A 238 -5.02 17.18 -0.88
C ASP A 238 -5.41 16.62 0.51
N VAL A 239 -4.58 15.73 1.10
CA VAL A 239 -4.80 15.14 2.44
C VAL A 239 -5.13 16.17 3.54
N PRO A 240 -4.42 17.31 3.65
CA PRO A 240 -4.71 18.31 4.67
C PRO A 240 -6.12 18.92 4.57
N GLU A 241 -6.74 18.90 3.39
CA GLU A 241 -8.10 19.41 3.19
C GLU A 241 -9.13 18.45 3.77
N TYR A 242 -8.94 17.14 3.61
CA TYR A 242 -9.86 16.11 4.12
C TYR A 242 -9.87 16.00 5.65
N VAL A 243 -8.75 16.34 6.31
CA VAL A 243 -8.59 16.29 7.77
C VAL A 243 -9.68 17.08 8.51
N LYS A 244 -10.20 18.16 7.90
CA LYS A 244 -11.20 19.05 8.52
C LYS A 244 -12.64 18.66 8.22
N LEU A 245 -12.86 17.64 7.38
CA LEU A 245 -14.19 17.30 6.86
C LEU A 245 -14.92 16.28 7.72
N GLY A 246 -14.31 15.78 8.79
CA GLY A 246 -14.91 14.74 9.64
C GLY A 246 -14.86 13.34 9.01
N ILE A 247 -14.02 13.11 8.01
CA ILE A 247 -13.74 11.78 7.45
C ILE A 247 -12.88 11.00 8.45
N ASP A 248 -13.21 9.73 8.73
CA ASP A 248 -12.43 8.90 9.66
C ASP A 248 -11.28 8.16 8.94
N THR A 249 -11.50 7.79 7.67
CA THR A 249 -10.55 7.01 6.89
C THR A 249 -10.45 7.51 5.45
N LEU A 250 -9.23 7.74 4.97
CA LEU A 250 -8.97 8.16 3.60
C LEU A 250 -8.30 7.02 2.82
N CYS A 251 -9.00 6.51 1.82
CA CYS A 251 -8.52 5.44 0.97
C CYS A 251 -7.74 6.01 -0.23
N ILE A 252 -6.41 5.87 -0.22
CA ILE A 252 -5.51 6.35 -1.27
C ILE A 252 -4.99 5.16 -2.06
N GLY A 253 -5.43 5.05 -3.32
CA GLY A 253 -5.02 3.96 -4.21
C GLY A 253 -3.73 4.25 -4.96
N LYS A 254 -3.87 4.71 -6.21
CA LYS A 254 -2.80 4.84 -7.20
C LYS A 254 -1.58 5.64 -6.69
N GLN A 255 -1.80 6.73 -5.96
CA GLN A 255 -0.72 7.59 -5.47
C GLN A 255 0.26 6.87 -4.54
N ILE A 256 -0.19 5.81 -3.86
CA ILE A 256 0.64 4.98 -2.98
C ILE A 256 1.22 3.80 -3.76
N VAL A 257 0.37 2.99 -4.39
CA VAL A 257 0.82 1.73 -5.03
C VAL A 257 1.67 1.97 -6.27
N ASP A 258 1.40 3.04 -7.02
CA ASP A 258 2.15 3.41 -8.23
C ASP A 258 3.24 4.46 -7.91
N ALA A 259 3.58 4.66 -6.63
CA ALA A 259 4.67 5.55 -6.26
C ALA A 259 5.96 5.20 -7.04
N PRO A 260 6.74 6.21 -7.47
CA PRO A 260 8.05 5.99 -8.06
C PRO A 260 8.95 5.16 -7.15
N LEU A 261 9.97 4.54 -7.73
CA LEU A 261 11.01 3.87 -6.96
C LEU A 261 11.71 4.90 -6.05
N LEU A 262 12.16 4.47 -4.88
CA LEU A 262 13.12 5.27 -4.12
C LEU A 262 14.48 5.13 -4.79
N ASP A 263 15.05 6.24 -5.27
CA ASP A 263 16.34 6.21 -5.96
C ASP A 263 17.44 5.77 -4.99
N MET A 264 18.12 4.69 -5.39
CA MET A 264 19.20 4.06 -4.66
C MET A 264 20.22 3.55 -5.68
N LYS A 265 21.47 3.50 -5.26
CA LYS A 265 22.60 3.15 -6.12
C LYS A 265 23.46 2.07 -5.49
N MET A 266 23.83 1.07 -6.29
CA MET A 266 24.87 0.11 -5.93
C MET A 266 26.18 0.50 -6.62
N ASP A 267 27.27 0.56 -5.85
CA ASP A 267 28.62 0.83 -6.37
C ASP A 267 29.58 -0.26 -5.88
N ILE A 268 30.48 -0.70 -6.77
CA ILE A 268 31.66 -1.50 -6.42
C ILE A 268 32.74 -0.56 -5.86
N LEU A 269 33.36 -0.94 -4.73
CA LEU A 269 34.43 -0.22 -4.04
C LEU A 269 35.83 -0.60 -4.54
#